data_AF-A0A383RH29-F1
#
_entry.id   AF-A0A383RH29-F1
#
_cell.length_a   1.000
_cell.length_b   1.000
_cell.length_c   1.000
_cell.angle_alpha   90.00
_cell.angle_beta   90.00
_cell.angle_gamma   90.00
#
_symmetry.space_group_name_H-M   'P 1'
#
loop_
_entity.id
_entity.type
_entity.pdbx_description
1 polymer ?
#
loop_
_entity_poly.entity_id
_entity_poly.type
_entity_poly.pdbx_seq_one_letter_code
_entity_poly.pdbx_strand_id
1 'polypeptide(L)'
;MDLHYKGVNSRGRAEWLERDLARSHCPEGLVMEEWQVEQYKPFVEGIRACIGRDLTKDELSTIAWLSGSEQSTIANIMGLIKSANLHSNAHK
;
A
#
# COMPACT_ATOMS: atom_id res chain seq x y z
N MET A 1 4.78 7.32 1.12
CA MET A 1 4.11 6.98 -0.14
C MET A 1 4.38 8.14 -1.07
N ASP A 2 5.18 7.92 -2.09
CA ASP A 2 5.58 8.88 -3.10
C ASP A 2 5.10 8.37 -4.47
N LEU A 3 3.79 8.45 -4.68
CA LEU A 3 3.10 7.88 -5.84
C LEU A 3 2.91 8.94 -6.94
N HIS A 4 3.46 8.67 -8.13
CA HIS A 4 3.42 9.57 -9.29
C HIS A 4 2.73 8.92 -10.47
N TYR A 5 1.89 9.68 -11.18
CA TYR A 5 1.34 9.20 -12.45
C TYR A 5 2.48 9.04 -13.47
N LYS A 6 2.57 7.86 -14.07
CA LYS A 6 3.61 7.51 -15.05
C LYS A 6 3.11 7.63 -16.49
N GLY A 7 1.85 7.27 -16.74
CA GLY A 7 1.28 7.25 -18.08
C GLY A 7 0.17 6.21 -18.23
N VAL A 8 -0.15 5.86 -19.47
CA VAL A 8 -1.10 4.78 -19.79
C VAL A 8 -0.33 3.65 -20.46
N ASN A 9 -0.57 2.41 -20.03
CA ASN A 9 0.09 1.25 -20.60
C ASN A 9 -0.57 0.77 -21.90
N SER A 10 0.02 -0.25 -22.54
CA SER A 10 -0.49 -0.82 -23.79
C SER A 10 -1.90 -1.42 -23.69
N ARG A 11 -2.42 -1.63 -22.47
CA ARG A 11 -3.78 -2.11 -22.19
C ARG A 11 -4.77 -0.97 -21.95
N GLY A 12 -4.34 0.29 -22.09
CA GLY A 12 -5.20 1.45 -21.85
C GLY A 12 -5.42 1.78 -20.38
N ARG A 13 -4.63 1.20 -19.46
CA ARG A 13 -4.75 1.44 -18.02
C ARG A 13 -3.73 2.45 -17.53
N ALA A 14 -4.12 3.32 -16.61
CA ALA A 14 -3.17 4.22 -15.96
C ALA A 14 -2.12 3.41 -15.18
N GLU A 15 -0.85 3.81 -15.30
CA GLU A 15 0.26 3.33 -14.51
C GLU A 15 0.76 4.44 -13.59
N TRP A 16 1.14 4.02 -12.39
CA TRP A 16 1.69 4.88 -11.36
C TRP A 16 3.02 4.32 -10.87
N LEU A 17 3.91 5.19 -10.45
CA LEU A 17 5.25 4.88 -9.95
C LEU A 17 5.33 5.25 -8.48
N GLU A 18 5.54 4.26 -7.62
CA GLU A 18 5.81 4.44 -6.20
C GLU A 18 7.33 4.49 -5.96
N ARG A 19 7.85 5.71 -5.78
CA ARG A 19 9.29 5.98 -5.70
C ARG A 19 9.89 5.56 -4.36
N ASP A 20 9.12 5.53 -3.27
CA ASP A 20 9.61 5.03 -1.97
C ASP A 20 10.02 3.55 -2.08
N LEU A 21 9.49 2.83 -3.08
CA LEU A 21 9.77 1.43 -3.36
C LEU A 21 10.88 1.21 -4.40
N ALA A 22 11.72 2.22 -4.67
CA ALA A 22 12.90 2.05 -5.52
C ALA A 22 13.83 0.95 -4.99
N ARG A 23 14.33 0.07 -5.86
CA ARG A 23 15.25 -1.04 -5.51
C ARG A 23 16.44 -1.06 -6.47
N SER A 24 17.49 -1.81 -6.14
CA SER A 24 18.68 -1.92 -7.00
C SER A 24 18.36 -2.39 -8.43
N HIS A 25 17.33 -3.22 -8.60
CA HIS A 25 16.85 -3.70 -9.91
C HIS A 25 15.67 -2.88 -10.48
N CYS A 26 15.17 -1.88 -9.74
CA CYS A 26 14.10 -1.00 -10.18
C CYS A 26 14.31 0.38 -9.53
N PRO A 27 15.30 1.16 -10.00
CA PRO A 27 15.79 2.35 -9.29
C PRO A 27 14.79 3.51 -9.32
N GLU A 28 13.83 3.49 -10.24
CA GLU A 28 12.83 4.55 -10.36
C GLU A 28 11.65 4.37 -9.39
N GLY A 29 11.42 3.16 -8.86
CA GLY A 29 10.26 2.85 -8.02
C GLY A 29 9.44 1.67 -8.54
N LEU A 30 8.45 1.24 -7.76
CA LEU A 30 7.53 0.18 -8.16
C LEU A 30 6.45 0.74 -9.09
N VAL A 31 6.28 0.16 -10.27
CA VAL A 31 5.18 0.47 -11.17
C VAL A 31 3.94 -0.34 -10.78
N MET A 32 2.79 0.32 -10.66
CA MET A 32 1.49 -0.28 -10.37
C MET A 32 0.44 0.18 -11.38
N GLU A 33 -0.46 -0.70 -11.77
CA GLU A 33 -1.64 -0.34 -12.58
C GLU A 33 -2.72 0.33 -11.71
N GLU A 34 -3.62 1.07 -12.35
CA GLU A 34 -4.75 1.79 -11.76
C GLU A 34 -5.53 0.97 -10.72
N TRP A 35 -5.96 -0.24 -11.08
CA TRP A 35 -6.75 -1.12 -10.20
C TRP A 35 -5.98 -1.53 -8.92
N GLN A 36 -4.65 -1.59 -8.98
CA GLN A 36 -3.82 -1.91 -7.81
C GLN A 36 -3.64 -0.66 -6.95
N VAL A 37 -3.48 0.51 -7.57
CA VAL A 37 -3.39 1.80 -6.88
C VAL A 37 -4.65 2.14 -6.10
N GLU A 38 -5.82 1.86 -6.68
CA GLU A 38 -7.13 2.01 -6.03
C GLU A 38 -7.24 1.21 -4.73
N GLN A 39 -6.49 0.12 -4.60
CA GLN A 39 -6.42 -0.69 -3.38
C GLN A 39 -5.26 -0.28 -2.48
N TYR A 40 -4.08 -0.02 -3.04
CA TYR A 40 -2.86 0.32 -2.32
C TYR A 40 -2.99 1.59 -1.51
N LYS A 41 -3.52 2.66 -2.12
CA LYS A 41 -3.65 3.96 -1.47
C LYS A 41 -4.50 3.91 -0.19
N PRO A 42 -5.77 3.43 -0.22
CA PRO A 42 -6.57 3.35 1.00
C PRO A 42 -6.02 2.34 2.00
N PHE A 43 -5.31 1.30 1.55
CA PHE A 43 -4.66 0.34 2.45
C PHE A 43 -3.54 1.02 3.26
N VAL A 44 -2.63 1.73 2.58
CA VAL A 44 -1.54 2.50 3.24
C VAL A 44 -2.11 3.56 4.18
N GLU A 45 -3.09 4.36 3.70
CA GLU A 45 -3.73 5.41 4.51
C GLU A 45 -4.43 4.84 5.74
N GLY A 46 -5.14 3.71 5.57
CA GLY A 46 -5.85 3.03 6.66
C GLY A 46 -4.89 2.51 7.74
N ILE A 47 -3.76 1.93 7.37
CA ILE A 47 -2.77 1.47 8.35
C ILE A 47 -2.12 2.66 9.04
N ARG A 48 -1.71 3.71 8.31
CA ARG A 48 -1.13 4.93 8.89
C ARG A 48 -2.05 5.57 9.92
N ALA A 49 -3.34 5.69 9.60
CA ALA A 49 -4.34 6.20 10.53
C ALA A 49 -4.50 5.32 11.77
N CYS A 50 -4.30 4.01 11.63
CA CYS A 50 -4.37 3.07 12.74
C CYS A 50 -3.14 3.17 13.66
N ILE A 51 -1.93 3.10 13.09
CA ILE A 51 -0.68 3.00 13.87
C ILE A 51 -0.11 4.37 14.27
N GLY A 52 -0.58 5.47 13.67
CA GLY A 52 -0.17 6.84 14.00
C GLY A 52 1.24 7.23 13.55
N ARG A 53 1.82 6.50 12.58
CA ARG A 53 3.14 6.80 12.00
C ARG A 53 3.18 6.45 10.52
N ASP A 54 4.20 6.95 9.84
CA ASP A 54 4.52 6.49 8.49
C ASP A 54 4.99 5.04 8.47
N LEU A 55 4.69 4.37 7.35
CA LEU A 55 5.17 3.04 7.05
C LEU A 55 6.61 3.10 6.56
N THR A 56 7.41 2.15 7.03
CA THR A 56 8.75 1.89 6.50
C THR A 56 8.66 1.40 5.06
N LYS A 57 9.79 1.42 4.36
CA LYS A 57 9.88 0.91 2.99
C LYS A 57 9.45 -0.55 2.87
N ASP A 58 9.83 -1.39 3.82
CA ASP A 58 9.49 -2.82 3.82
C ASP A 58 8.01 -3.05 4.10
N GLU A 59 7.42 -2.24 4.98
CA GLU A 59 5.96 -2.24 5.21
C GLU A 59 5.22 -1.78 3.95
N LEU A 60 5.60 -0.66 3.34
CA LEU A 60 5.03 -0.20 2.07
C LEU A 60 5.15 -1.27 0.98
N SER A 61 6.30 -1.95 0.91
CA SER A 61 6.51 -3.02 -0.07
C SER A 61 5.58 -4.20 0.17
N THR A 62 5.35 -4.56 1.43
CA THR A 62 4.40 -5.61 1.80
C THR A 62 2.98 -5.20 1.43
N ILE A 63 2.59 -3.96 1.71
CA ILE A 63 1.26 -3.46 1.36
C ILE A 63 1.06 -3.40 -0.16
N ALA A 64 2.07 -2.96 -0.93
CA ALA A 64 2.00 -2.96 -2.39
C ALA A 64 1.79 -4.37 -2.96
N TRP A 65 2.50 -5.36 -2.40
CA TRP A 65 2.31 -6.78 -2.76
C TRP A 65 0.89 -7.27 -2.41
N LEU A 66 0.40 -6.97 -1.20
CA LEU A 66 -0.94 -7.36 -0.76
C LEU A 66 -2.06 -6.66 -1.54
N SER A 67 -1.80 -5.49 -2.10
CA SER A 67 -2.78 -4.74 -2.90
C SER A 67 -3.14 -5.43 -4.23
N GLY A 68 -2.41 -6.48 -4.60
CA GLY A 68 -2.76 -7.39 -5.69
C GLY A 68 -3.76 -8.49 -5.29
N SER A 69 -4.11 -8.61 -4.01
CA SER A 69 -5.03 -9.64 -3.49
C SER A 69 -6.50 -9.24 -3.70
N GLU A 70 -7.41 -10.18 -3.44
CA GLU A 70 -8.84 -9.88 -3.39
C GLU A 70 -9.16 -8.86 -2.28
N GLN A 71 -10.15 -8.00 -2.53
CA GLN A 71 -10.61 -6.99 -1.58
C GLN A 71 -11.02 -7.60 -0.22
N SER A 72 -11.57 -8.81 -0.22
CA SER A 72 -11.92 -9.58 0.99
C SER A 72 -10.69 -9.85 1.87
N THR A 73 -9.57 -10.21 1.25
CA THR A 73 -8.29 -10.49 1.92
C THR A 73 -7.74 -9.22 2.54
N ILE A 74 -7.75 -8.11 1.79
CA ILE A 74 -7.31 -6.80 2.28
C ILE A 74 -8.17 -6.35 3.48
N ALA A 75 -9.49 -6.51 3.38
CA ALA A 75 -10.42 -6.17 4.45
C ALA A 75 -10.16 -6.98 5.73
N ASN A 76 -9.90 -8.29 5.60
CA ASN A 76 -9.57 -9.15 6.73
C ASN A 76 -8.26 -8.72 7.41
N ILE A 77 -7.22 -8.43 6.63
CA ILE A 77 -5.93 -7.94 7.16
C ILE A 77 -6.11 -6.61 7.88
N MET A 78 -6.85 -5.67 7.30
CA MET A 78 -7.17 -4.40 7.94
C MET A 78 -7.96 -4.59 9.24
N GLY A 79 -8.87 -5.56 9.29
CA GLY A 79 -9.57 -5.95 10.51
C GLY A 79 -8.60 -6.38 11.62
N LEU A 80 -7.66 -7.28 11.30
CA LEU A 80 -6.65 -7.76 12.24
C LEU A 80 -5.78 -6.61 12.79
N ILE A 81 -5.29 -5.74 11.91
CA ILE A 81 -4.46 -4.58 12.31
C ILE A 81 -5.22 -3.65 13.26
N LYS A 82 -6.47 -3.33 12.93
CA LYS A 82 -7.32 -2.48 13.77
C LYS A 82 -7.58 -3.09 15.13
N SER A 83 -7.93 -4.38 15.19
CA SER A 83 -8.15 -5.09 16.44
C SER A 83 -6.89 -5.09 17.31
N ALA A 84 -5.73 -5.40 16.74
CA ALA A 84 -4.46 -5.40 17.48
C ALA A 84 -4.13 -4.01 18.07
N ASN A 85 -4.34 -2.94 17.30
CA ASN A 85 -4.10 -1.58 17.76
C ASN A 85 -5.05 -1.15 18.89
N LEU A 86 -6.34 -1.50 18.79
CA LEU A 86 -7.32 -1.24 19.85
C LEU A 86 -6.94 -1.94 21.16
N HIS A 87 -6.51 -3.21 21.09
CA HIS A 87 -6.02 -3.92 22.26
C HIS A 87 -4.78 -3.26 22.87
N SER A 88 -3.82 -2.80 22.05
CA SER A 88 -2.63 -2.09 22.55
C SER A 88 -2.99 -0.79 23.29
N ASN A 89 -4.05 -0.09 22.87
CA ASN A 89 -4.48 1.14 23.53
C ASN A 89 -5.29 0.89 24.79
N ALA A 90 -5.96 -0.27 24.93
CA ALA A 90 -6.68 -0.64 26.14
C ALA A 90 -5.76 -1.04 27.32
N HIS A 91 -4.48 -1.30 27.05
CA HIS A 91 -3.48 -1.68 28.06
C HIS A 91 -2.45 -0.58 28.37
N LYS A 92 -2.68 0.65 27.90
CA LYS A 92 -1.91 1.86 28.26
C LYS A 92 -2.72 2.71 29.22
#